data_AF-A0AAV6CZS3-F1
#
_entry.id   AF-A0AAV6CZS3-F1
#
_cell.length_a   1.000
_cell.length_b   1.000
_cell.length_c   1.000
_cell.angle_alpha   90.00
_cell.angle_beta   90.00
_cell.angle_gamma   90.00
#
_symmetry.space_group_name_H-M   'P 1'
#
loop_
_entity.id
_entity.type
_entity.pdbx_description
1 polymer ?
#
loop_
_entity_poly.entity_id
_entity_poly.type
_entity_poly.pdbx_seq_one_letter_code
_entity_poly.pdbx_strand_id
1 'polypeptide(L)'
;GMLVWTADSDGRRVAAPVVEIGSTEVPSGHLMVHLRLADGRELLASPGHRTADGRPLGSLAAGEKVDGSIVTTSELVPYAGERTYDILPAGATGEYWANGILLSSTL
;
A
#
# COMPACT_ATOMS: atom_id res chain seq x y z
N GLY A 1 16.05 0.26 12.72
CA GLY A 1 14.62 0.14 12.99
C GLY A 1 14.16 -1.30 12.82
N MET A 2 12.86 -1.54 12.89
CA MET A 2 12.24 -2.79 12.46
C MET A 2 12.58 -3.06 10.98
N LEU A 3 12.87 -4.31 10.62
CA LEU A 3 13.11 -4.68 9.22
C LEU A 3 11.79 -4.99 8.51
N VAL A 4 11.66 -4.50 7.27
CA VAL A 4 10.54 -4.78 6.36
C VAL A 4 11.05 -5.18 4.99
N TRP A 5 10.18 -5.79 4.18
CA TRP A 5 10.48 -6.05 2.78
C TRP A 5 10.27 -4.78 1.96
N THR A 6 11.31 -4.37 1.21
CA THR A 6 11.34 -3.23 0.28
C THR A 6 11.97 -3.66 -1.05
N ALA A 7 11.73 -2.90 -2.12
CA ALA A 7 12.29 -3.18 -3.43
C ALA A 7 13.60 -2.38 -3.63
N ASP A 8 14.64 -3.03 -4.12
CA ASP A 8 15.82 -2.33 -4.63
C ASP A 8 15.55 -1.66 -5.99
N SER A 9 16.55 -0.97 -6.55
CA SER A 9 16.40 -0.28 -7.85
C SER A 9 16.09 -1.20 -9.03
N ASP A 10 16.33 -2.51 -8.88
CA ASP A 10 16.04 -3.52 -9.90
C ASP A 10 14.70 -4.22 -9.64
N GLY A 11 13.92 -3.75 -8.66
CA GLY A 11 12.65 -4.35 -8.24
C GLY A 11 12.79 -5.64 -7.44
N ARG A 12 14.01 -6.01 -6.99
CA ARG A 12 14.19 -7.21 -6.17
C ARG A 12 13.78 -6.95 -4.73
N ARG A 13 13.09 -7.93 -4.15
CA ARG A 13 12.73 -7.90 -2.74
C ARG A 13 13.98 -8.05 -1.86
N VAL A 14 14.23 -7.04 -1.02
CA VAL A 14 15.31 -7.00 -0.03
C VAL A 14 14.75 -6.57 1.34
N ALA A 15 15.46 -6.92 2.41
CA ALA A 15 15.09 -6.48 3.76
C ALA A 15 15.84 -5.19 4.11
N ALA A 16 15.12 -4.17 4.58
CA ALA A 16 15.71 -2.91 5.00
C ALA A 16 15.03 -2.36 6.27
N PRO A 17 15.74 -1.57 7.10
CA PRO A 17 15.14 -0.96 8.27
C PRO A 17 14.14 0.13 7.87
N VAL A 18 13.03 0.24 8.60
CA VAL A 18 12.16 1.42 8.57
C VAL A 18 12.93 2.62 9.12
N VAL A 19 12.92 3.73 8.38
CA VAL A 19 13.56 5.01 8.74
C VAL A 19 12.57 6.03 9.25
N GLU A 20 11.33 5.99 8.77
CA GLU A 20 10.25 6.88 9.22
C GLU A 20 8.92 6.14 9.29
N ILE A 21 8.09 6.51 10.27
CA ILE A 21 6.72 6.03 10.43
C ILE A 21 5.83 7.27 10.51
N GLY A 22 4.94 7.43 9.55
CA GLY A 22 3.90 8.45 9.60
C GLY A 22 2.61 7.88 10.13
N SER A 23 1.81 8.73 10.77
CA SER A 23 0.45 8.34 11.15
C SER A 23 -0.51 9.52 11.04
N THR A 24 -1.72 9.24 10.60
CA THR A 24 -2.78 10.23 10.42
C THR A 24 -4.01 9.81 11.19
N GLU A 25 -4.58 10.74 11.96
CA GLU A 25 -5.87 10.54 12.61
C GLU A 25 -6.96 10.36 11.57
N VAL A 26 -7.81 9.37 11.81
CA VAL A 26 -8.91 9.01 10.92
C VAL A 26 -10.04 10.00 11.16
N PRO A 27 -10.41 10.84 10.18
CA PRO A 27 -11.56 11.73 10.33
C PRO A 27 -12.86 10.92 10.38
N SER A 28 -13.92 11.52 10.94
CA SER A 28 -15.24 10.90 10.95
C SER A 28 -15.69 10.58 9.51
N GLY A 29 -16.20 9.35 9.30
CA GLY A 29 -16.66 8.89 7.99
C GLY A 29 -15.54 8.52 7.01
N HIS A 30 -14.30 8.32 7.47
CA HIS A 30 -13.19 7.89 6.62
C HIS A 30 -13.49 6.57 5.92
N LEU A 31 -13.13 6.52 4.64
CA LEU A 31 -13.29 5.35 3.79
C LEU A 31 -11.92 4.83 3.37
N MET A 32 -11.80 3.52 3.28
CA MET A 32 -10.63 2.83 2.74
C MET A 32 -10.99 2.10 1.46
N VAL A 33 -10.02 1.98 0.55
CA VAL A 33 -10.10 1.07 -0.57
C VAL A 33 -9.90 -0.35 -0.04
N HIS A 34 -10.90 -1.19 -0.22
CA HIS A 34 -10.78 -2.63 -0.09
C HIS A 34 -10.34 -3.20 -1.45
N LEU A 35 -9.02 -3.39 -1.57
CA LEU A 35 -8.40 -3.94 -2.76
C LEU A 35 -8.29 -5.46 -2.60
N ARG A 36 -8.79 -6.21 -3.58
CA ARG A 36 -8.56 -7.66 -3.69
C ARG A 36 -7.98 -7.97 -5.06
N LEU A 37 -6.97 -8.83 -5.07
CA LEU A 37 -6.30 -9.31 -6.27
C LEU A 37 -6.69 -10.77 -6.58
N ALA A 38 -6.58 -11.17 -7.84
CA ALA A 38 -7.00 -12.48 -8.33
C ALA A 38 -6.21 -13.66 -7.73
N ASP A 39 -5.01 -13.39 -7.21
CA ASP A 39 -4.16 -14.34 -6.50
C ASP A 39 -4.45 -14.41 -5.00
N GLY A 40 -5.52 -13.76 -4.54
CA GLY A 40 -6.01 -13.82 -3.16
C GLY A 40 -5.38 -12.82 -2.20
N ARG A 41 -4.43 -12.00 -2.66
CA ARG A 41 -3.90 -10.89 -1.85
C ARG A 41 -4.95 -9.80 -1.67
N GLU A 42 -5.03 -9.22 -0.47
CA GLU A 42 -5.96 -8.14 -0.16
C GLU A 42 -5.39 -7.11 0.83
N LEU A 43 -5.93 -5.91 0.76
CA LEU A 43 -5.43 -4.72 1.43
C LEU A 43 -6.58 -3.76 1.73
N LEU A 44 -6.58 -3.17 2.94
CA LEU A 44 -7.32 -1.95 3.25
C LEU A 44 -6.32 -0.79 3.37
N ALA A 45 -6.50 0.24 2.56
CA ALA A 45 -5.68 1.45 2.61
C ALA A 45 -6.44 2.70 2.17
N SER A 46 -5.93 3.86 2.59
CA SER A 46 -6.49 5.16 2.19
C SER A 46 -6.41 5.35 0.66
N PRO A 47 -7.42 5.96 0.01
CA PRO A 47 -7.47 6.10 -1.45
C PRO A 47 -6.26 6.80 -2.10
N GLY A 48 -5.59 7.70 -1.36
CA GLY A 48 -4.43 8.45 -1.84
C GLY A 48 -3.10 7.68 -1.78
N HIS A 49 -3.05 6.53 -1.11
CA HIS A 49 -1.86 5.69 -1.08
C HIS A 49 -1.55 5.16 -2.49
N ARG A 50 -0.29 4.84 -2.80
CA ARG A 50 0.13 4.58 -4.19
C ARG A 50 0.61 3.16 -4.41
N THR A 51 0.30 2.61 -5.57
CA THR A 51 0.99 1.44 -6.13
C THR A 51 2.44 1.80 -6.46
N ALA A 52 3.30 0.79 -6.64
CA ALA A 52 4.68 0.97 -7.08
C ALA A 52 4.82 1.76 -8.40
N ASP A 53 3.84 1.64 -9.31
CA ASP A 53 3.79 2.41 -10.55
C ASP A 53 3.17 3.82 -10.40
N GLY A 54 2.95 4.26 -9.16
CA GLY A 54 2.57 5.63 -8.80
C GLY A 54 1.07 5.94 -8.86
N ARG A 55 0.21 4.99 -9.26
CA ARG A 55 -1.24 5.20 -9.31
C ARG A 55 -1.83 5.25 -7.89
N PRO A 56 -2.75 6.19 -7.60
CA PRO A 56 -3.46 6.17 -6.33
C PRO A 56 -4.42 4.97 -6.26
N LEU A 57 -4.50 4.30 -5.11
CA LEU A 57 -5.35 3.12 -4.92
C LEU A 57 -6.82 3.41 -5.23
N GLY A 58 -7.30 4.62 -4.90
CA GLY A 58 -8.67 5.04 -5.18
C GLY A 58 -9.03 5.19 -6.66
N SER A 59 -8.04 5.10 -7.56
CA SER A 59 -8.27 5.13 -9.02
C SER A 59 -8.37 3.75 -9.66
N LEU A 60 -8.04 2.69 -8.92
CA LEU A 60 -7.99 1.33 -9.47
C LEU A 60 -9.39 0.79 -9.72
N ALA A 61 -9.60 0.22 -10.90
CA ALA A 61 -10.80 -0.53 -11.25
C ALA A 61 -10.54 -2.04 -11.39
N ALA A 62 -11.62 -2.84 -11.31
CA ALA A 62 -11.54 -4.27 -11.57
C ALA A 62 -11.05 -4.55 -13.00
N GLY A 63 -10.19 -5.56 -13.16
CA GLY A 63 -9.55 -5.92 -14.42
C GLY A 63 -8.19 -5.27 -14.66
N GLU A 64 -7.82 -4.23 -13.90
CA GLU A 64 -6.50 -3.62 -13.97
C GLU A 64 -5.41 -4.52 -13.36
N LYS A 65 -4.16 -4.35 -13.83
CA LYS A 65 -2.99 -5.04 -13.27
C LYS A 65 -2.39 -4.25 -12.12
N VAL A 66 -2.10 -4.92 -11.02
CA VAL A 66 -1.36 -4.38 -9.87
C VAL A 66 -0.42 -5.45 -9.35
N ASP A 67 0.87 -5.11 -9.20
CA ASP A 67 1.91 -5.98 -8.63
C ASP A 67 1.88 -7.42 -9.18
N GLY A 68 1.81 -7.54 -10.51
CA GLY A 68 1.79 -8.83 -11.21
C GLY A 68 0.46 -9.60 -11.19
N SER A 69 -0.58 -9.10 -10.53
CA SER A 69 -1.91 -9.72 -10.43
C SER A 69 -3.01 -8.82 -11.00
N ILE A 70 -4.25 -9.28 -10.98
CA ILE A 70 -5.43 -8.58 -11.51
C ILE A 70 -6.34 -8.15 -10.36
N VAL A 71 -6.79 -6.89 -10.39
CA VAL A 71 -7.78 -6.38 -9.43
C VAL A 71 -9.12 -7.08 -9.67
N THR A 72 -9.63 -7.76 -8.65
CA THR A 72 -10.97 -8.37 -8.64
C THR A 72 -11.97 -7.53 -7.87
N THR A 73 -11.51 -6.74 -6.90
CA THR A 73 -12.35 -5.84 -6.11
C THR A 73 -11.59 -4.56 -5.80
N SER A 74 -12.26 -3.43 -5.98
CA SER A 74 -11.83 -2.10 -5.55
C SER A 74 -13.08 -1.34 -5.16
N GLU A 75 -13.34 -1.24 -3.86
CA GLU A 75 -14.53 -0.61 -3.30
C GLU A 75 -14.17 0.25 -2.09
N LEU A 76 -14.95 1.29 -1.82
CA LEU A 76 -14.78 2.11 -0.63
C LEU A 76 -15.60 1.53 0.52
N VAL A 77 -14.93 1.17 1.61
CA VAL A 77 -15.56 0.64 2.83
C VAL A 77 -15.31 1.56 4.02
N PRO A 78 -16.27 1.69 4.96
CA PRO A 78 -16.06 2.43 6.20
C PRO A 78 -14.89 1.85 7.00
N TYR A 79 -14.03 2.73 7.51
CA TYR A 79 -12.95 2.35 8.42
C TYR A 79 -13.24 2.85 9.83
N ALA A 80 -13.22 1.94 10.80
CA ALA A 80 -13.52 2.22 12.20
C ALA A 80 -12.28 2.41 13.08
N GLY A 81 -11.06 2.31 12.51
CA GLY A 81 -9.83 2.53 13.26
C GLY A 81 -9.58 4.01 13.53
N GLU A 82 -8.78 4.31 14.56
CA GLU A 82 -8.49 5.70 14.97
C GLU A 82 -7.39 6.35 14.14
N ARG A 83 -6.49 5.54 13.56
CA ARG A 83 -5.35 6.01 12.79
C ARG A 83 -5.10 5.14 11.56
N THR A 84 -4.47 5.76 10.56
CA THR A 84 -3.79 5.08 9.46
C THR A 84 -2.30 5.31 9.57
N TYR A 85 -1.52 4.41 8.96
CA TYR A 85 -0.08 4.40 9.06
C TYR A 85 0.55 4.22 7.68
N ASP A 86 1.73 4.81 7.53
CA ASP A 86 2.62 4.66 6.40
C ASP A 86 4.04 4.50 6.95
N ILE A 87 4.88 3.77 6.22
CA ILE A 87 6.28 3.56 6.58
C ILE A 87 7.17 3.93 5.40
N LEU A 88 8.32 4.52 5.71
CA LEU A 88 9.40 4.72 4.75
C LEU A 88 10.53 3.74 5.09
N PRO A 89 10.79 2.72 4.27
CA PRO A 89 11.97 1.89 4.40
C PRO A 89 13.24 2.64 3.96
N ALA A 90 14.38 2.30 4.52
CA ALA A 90 15.66 2.67 3.92
C ALA A 90 15.78 2.03 2.54
N GLY A 91 16.23 2.78 1.54
CA GLY A 91 16.37 2.28 0.18
C GLY A 91 16.22 3.38 -0.86
N ALA A 92 16.25 2.99 -2.13
CA ALA A 92 16.18 3.92 -3.26
C ALA A 92 14.75 4.19 -3.76
N THR A 93 13.79 3.32 -3.42
CA THR A 93 12.45 3.31 -4.03
C THR A 93 11.37 3.91 -3.14
N GLY A 94 11.55 3.86 -1.81
CA GLY A 94 10.49 4.18 -0.85
C GLY A 94 9.32 3.18 -0.90
N GLU A 95 9.48 2.02 -1.53
CA GLU A 95 8.44 1.02 -1.68
C GLU A 95 8.48 -0.02 -0.58
N TYR A 96 7.34 -0.59 -0.21
CA TYR A 96 7.25 -1.69 0.75
C TYR A 96 6.10 -2.64 0.44
N TRP A 97 6.21 -3.87 0.93
CA TRP A 97 5.11 -4.83 0.83
C TRP A 97 4.18 -4.75 2.05
N ALA A 98 2.92 -4.41 1.80
CA ALA A 98 1.82 -4.55 2.75
C ALA A 98 0.92 -5.71 2.31
N ASN A 99 0.69 -6.69 3.18
CA ASN A 99 -0.07 -7.91 2.84
C ASN A 99 0.39 -8.60 1.53
N GLY A 100 1.68 -8.50 1.22
CA GLY A 100 2.23 -9.07 -0.01
C GLY A 100 1.94 -8.27 -1.29
N ILE A 101 1.39 -7.06 -1.21
CA ILE A 101 1.20 -6.12 -2.33
C ILE A 101 2.24 -5.00 -2.22
N LEU A 102 3.00 -4.75 -3.29
CA LEU A 102 4.00 -3.67 -3.35
C LEU A 102 3.34 -2.31 -3.52
N LEU A 103 3.59 -1.42 -2.55
CA LEU A 103 3.10 -0.04 -2.50
C LEU A 103 4.27 0.93 -2.41
N SER A 104 4.05 2.18 -2.80
CA SER A 104 4.99 3.28 -2.56
C SER A 104 4.55 4.07 -1.34
N SER A 105 5.50 4.35 -0.44
CA SER A 105 5.28 5.27 0.67
C SER A 105 4.85 6.65 0.16
N THR A 106 4.05 7.31 0.98
CA THR A 106 3.55 8.67 0.75
C THR A 106 4.12 9.69 1.75
N LEU A 107 5.14 9.28 2.53
CA LEU A 107 5.92 10.13 3.44
C LEU A 107 6.92 11.02 2.69
#